data_AF-A0A5N9A5Y8-F1
#
_entry.id   AF-A0A5N9A5Y8-F1
#
_cell.length_a   1.000
_cell.length_b   1.000
_cell.length_c   1.000
_cell.angle_alpha   90.00
_cell.angle_beta   90.00
_cell.angle_gamma   90.00
#
_symmetry.space_group_name_H-M   'P 1'
#
loop_
_entity.id
_entity.type
_entity.pdbx_description
1 polymer ?
#
loop_
_entity_poly.entity_id
_entity_poly.type
_entity_poly.pdbx_seq_one_letter_code
_entity_poly.pdbx_strand_id
1 'polypeptide(L)'
;MLYEAKYLFVFPIVAFFWFAAITVLLSFLAPNRPFSDILLVAMAVVGTIRISAYITEDLSRDLAKILPFAVLGIFIINVSFFKTSESFDVLKQADDNREAILYYLCFTIALEFALRFISAAVALVRSELKRKGTSQSG
;
A
#
# COMPACT_ATOMS: atom_id res chain seq x y z
N MET A 1 14.67 -15.30 -13.87
CA MET A 1 14.00 -16.60 -13.63
C MET A 1 14.04 -17.07 -12.18
N LEU A 2 15.19 -17.38 -11.53
CA LEU A 2 15.22 -17.77 -10.10
C LEU A 2 15.00 -16.60 -9.10
N TYR A 3 15.26 -15.36 -9.50
CA TYR A 3 15.07 -14.16 -8.66
C TYR A 3 13.60 -13.71 -8.56
N GLU A 4 12.77 -14.02 -9.56
CA GLU A 4 11.38 -13.55 -9.64
C GLU A 4 10.42 -14.36 -8.74
N ALA A 5 10.74 -15.65 -8.49
CA ALA A 5 9.98 -16.51 -7.59
C ALA A 5 10.20 -16.16 -6.11
N LYS A 6 11.42 -15.73 -5.74
CA LYS A 6 11.71 -15.27 -4.37
C LYS A 6 10.95 -13.97 -4.05
N TYR A 7 10.75 -13.12 -5.06
CA TYR A 7 9.95 -11.90 -4.94
C TYR A 7 8.47 -12.18 -4.69
N LEU A 8 7.93 -13.29 -5.20
CA LEU A 8 6.53 -13.68 -5.01
C LEU A 8 6.16 -13.92 -3.53
N PHE A 9 7.08 -14.45 -2.73
CA PHE A 9 6.86 -14.72 -1.31
C PHE A 9 7.27 -13.54 -0.40
N VAL A 10 8.30 -12.79 -0.80
CA VAL A 10 8.72 -11.56 -0.09
C VAL A 10 7.66 -10.46 -0.22
N PHE A 11 6.99 -10.39 -1.37
CA PHE A 11 5.96 -9.38 -1.65
C PHE A 11 4.81 -9.35 -0.63
N PRO A 12 4.09 -10.45 -0.33
CA PRO A 12 3.00 -10.43 0.64
C PRO A 12 3.47 -10.10 2.05
N ILE A 13 4.69 -10.51 2.43
CA ILE A 13 5.28 -10.16 3.73
C ILE A 13 5.55 -8.65 3.82
N VAL A 14 6.14 -8.07 2.78
CA VAL A 14 6.40 -6.62 2.72
C VAL A 14 5.10 -5.82 2.66
N ALA A 15 4.10 -6.31 1.91
CA ALA A 15 2.77 -5.71 1.86
C ALA A 15 2.08 -5.76 3.23
N PHE A 16 2.15 -6.89 3.94
CA PHE A 16 1.62 -7.03 5.30
C PHE A 16 2.30 -6.05 6.26
N PHE A 17 3.63 -5.98 6.22
CA PHE A 17 4.39 -5.06 7.08
C PHE A 17 4.01 -3.60 6.85
N TRP A 18 3.94 -3.17 5.58
CA TRP A 18 3.54 -1.80 5.26
C TRP A 18 2.07 -1.53 5.58
N PHE A 19 1.17 -2.47 5.30
CA PHE A 19 -0.24 -2.35 5.67
C PHE A 19 -0.42 -2.19 7.18
N ALA A 20 0.29 -2.98 7.99
CA ALA A 20 0.28 -2.87 9.44
C ALA A 20 0.82 -1.50 9.88
N ALA A 21 1.95 -1.04 9.32
CA ALA A 21 2.51 0.27 9.63
C ALA A 21 1.52 1.41 9.33
N ILE A 22 0.85 1.39 8.18
CA ILE A 22 -0.15 2.38 7.78
C ILE A 22 -1.38 2.31 8.69
N THR A 23 -1.85 1.11 9.05
CA THR A 23 -3.00 0.91 9.94
C THR A 23 -2.73 1.46 11.34
N VAL A 24 -1.53 1.24 11.87
CA VAL A 24 -1.10 1.80 13.17
C VAL A 24 -1.05 3.32 13.11
N LEU A 25 -0.44 3.88 12.06
CA LEU A 25 -0.40 5.33 11.84
C LEU A 25 -1.80 5.94 11.76
N LEU A 26 -2.72 5.30 11.04
CA LEU A 26 -4.11 5.75 10.91
C LEU A 26 -4.93 5.57 12.19
N SER A 27 -4.64 4.54 12.99
CA SER A 27 -5.29 4.33 14.29
C SER A 27 -4.98 5.47 15.25
N PHE A 28 -3.73 5.95 15.24
CA PHE A 28 -3.37 7.15 16.01
C PHE A 28 -3.94 8.44 15.44
N LEU A 29 -4.15 8.49 14.12
CA LEU A 29 -4.69 9.65 13.44
C LEU A 29 -6.20 9.84 13.70
N ALA A 30 -6.94 8.73 13.85
CA ALA A 30 -8.39 8.72 13.96
C ALA A 30 -8.87 7.78 15.09
N PRO A 31 -8.53 8.06 16.37
CA PRO A 31 -8.83 7.15 17.49
C PRO A 31 -10.32 6.96 17.76
N ASN A 32 -11.18 7.86 17.26
CA ASN A 32 -12.63 7.83 17.49
C ASN A 32 -13.41 7.21 16.30
N ARG A 33 -12.72 6.50 15.40
CA ARG A 33 -13.33 5.79 14.25
C ARG A 33 -13.33 4.28 14.51
N PRO A 34 -14.34 3.55 14.00
CA PRO A 34 -14.33 2.10 14.10
C PRO A 34 -13.14 1.52 13.35
N PHE A 35 -12.54 0.46 13.90
CA PHE A 35 -11.33 -0.15 13.35
C PHE A 35 -11.50 -0.65 11.91
N SER A 36 -12.71 -1.04 11.53
CA SER A 36 -13.06 -1.41 10.15
C SER A 36 -12.81 -0.27 9.15
N ASP A 37 -13.14 0.98 9.51
CA ASP A 37 -12.94 2.14 8.65
C ASP A 37 -11.45 2.45 8.51
N ILE A 38 -10.70 2.30 9.61
CA ILE A 38 -9.24 2.49 9.63
C ILE A 38 -8.57 1.48 8.70
N LEU A 39 -8.95 0.20 8.77
CA LEU A 39 -8.45 -0.86 7.89
C LEU A 39 -8.80 -0.60 6.42
N LEU A 40 -10.02 -0.13 6.14
CA LEU A 40 -10.46 0.21 4.78
C LEU A 40 -9.63 1.37 4.21
N VAL A 41 -9.41 2.43 4.99
CA VAL A 41 -8.56 3.55 4.57
C VAL A 41 -7.11 3.10 4.41
N ALA A 42 -6.59 2.27 5.31
CA ALA A 42 -5.25 1.71 5.19
C ALA A 42 -5.08 0.92 3.88
N MET A 43 -6.07 0.09 3.53
CA MET A 43 -6.08 -0.66 2.28
C MET A 43 -6.12 0.27 1.07
N ALA A 44 -6.99 1.28 1.09
CA ALA A 44 -7.09 2.25 0.01
C ALA A 44 -5.77 3.00 -0.19
N VAL A 45 -5.12 3.46 0.88
CA VAL A 45 -3.82 4.15 0.83
C VAL A 45 -2.74 3.24 0.26
N VAL A 46 -2.60 2.01 0.79
CA VAL A 46 -1.61 1.04 0.28
C VAL A 46 -1.86 0.73 -1.19
N GLY A 47 -3.12 0.52 -1.58
CA GLY A 47 -3.53 0.29 -2.97
C GLY A 47 -3.19 1.48 -3.88
N THR A 48 -3.49 2.71 -3.48
CA THR A 48 -3.16 3.91 -4.25
C THR A 48 -1.66 4.11 -4.40
N ILE A 49 -0.86 3.89 -3.36
CA ILE A 49 0.60 3.95 -3.44
C ILE A 49 1.12 2.94 -4.47
N ARG A 50 0.61 1.71 -4.44
CA ARG A 50 0.99 0.64 -5.39
C ARG A 50 0.61 1.02 -6.82
N ILE A 51 -0.64 1.40 -7.08
CA ILE A 51 -1.08 1.84 -8.40
C ILE A 51 -0.22 2.99 -8.91
N SER A 52 0.08 3.96 -8.04
CA SER A 52 0.90 5.12 -8.38
C SER A 52 2.32 4.73 -8.76
N ALA A 53 2.89 3.69 -8.13
CA ALA A 53 4.23 3.18 -8.45
C ALA A 53 4.33 2.66 -9.89
N TYR A 54 3.23 2.18 -10.46
CA TYR A 54 3.17 1.73 -11.86
C TYR A 54 2.96 2.89 -12.85
N ILE A 55 2.46 4.05 -12.41
CA ILE A 55 2.32 5.25 -13.25
C ILE A 55 3.63 6.04 -13.25
N THR A 56 4.08 6.47 -12.07
CA THR A 56 5.32 7.23 -11.84
C THR A 56 5.87 6.92 -10.46
N GLU A 57 7.12 6.47 -10.42
CA GLU A 57 7.79 6.10 -9.15
C GLU A 57 7.88 7.29 -8.19
N ASP A 58 8.07 8.51 -8.71
CA ASP A 58 8.09 9.74 -7.91
C ASP A 58 6.75 10.00 -7.20
N LEU A 59 5.61 9.71 -7.84
CA LEU A 59 4.29 9.91 -7.23
C LEU A 59 4.06 8.94 -6.07
N SER A 60 4.40 7.67 -6.25
CA SER A 60 4.35 6.68 -5.17
C SER A 60 5.22 7.09 -3.98
N ARG A 61 6.44 7.56 -4.26
CA ARG A 61 7.38 8.04 -3.24
C ARG A 61 6.83 9.24 -2.48
N ASP A 62 6.17 10.14 -3.18
CA ASP A 62 5.55 11.33 -2.59
C ASP A 62 4.32 10.99 -1.74
N LEU A 63 3.50 10.04 -2.16
CA LEU A 63 2.36 9.58 -1.36
C LEU A 63 2.81 8.82 -0.11
N ALA A 64 3.82 7.96 -0.24
CA ALA A 64 4.34 7.16 0.87
C ALA A 64 4.94 8.02 1.99
N LYS A 65 5.55 9.17 1.66
CA LYS A 65 6.12 10.10 2.66
C LYS A 65 5.06 10.99 3.32
N ILE A 66 3.98 11.35 2.63
CA ILE A 66 2.95 12.27 3.18
C ILE A 66 2.28 11.70 4.43
N LEU A 67 1.97 10.40 4.46
CA LEU A 67 1.28 9.80 5.60
C LEU A 67 2.08 9.88 6.92
N PRO A 68 3.36 9.43 7.00
CA PRO A 68 4.13 9.59 8.23
C PRO A 68 4.37 11.07 8.59
N PHE A 69 4.49 11.97 7.60
CA PHE A 69 4.57 13.42 7.88
C PHE A 69 3.26 13.98 8.46
N ALA A 70 2.10 13.53 7.98
CA ALA A 70 0.81 13.95 8.51
C ALA A 70 0.64 13.52 9.97
N VAL A 71 1.01 12.27 10.29
CA VAL A 71 1.00 11.78 11.68
C VAL A 71 2.00 12.56 12.53
N LEU A 72 3.20 12.85 12.03
CA LEU A 72 4.20 13.66 12.74
C LEU A 72 3.70 15.08 13.03
N GLY A 73 3.02 15.73 12.07
CA GLY A 73 2.43 17.05 12.28
C GLY A 73 1.38 17.06 13.39
N ILE A 74 0.53 16.04 13.42
CA ILE A 74 -0.54 15.91 14.42
C ILE A 74 0.02 15.54 15.79
N PHE A 75 1.10 14.74 15.81
CA PHE A 75 1.85 14.44 17.02
C PHE A 75 2.43 15.70 17.68
N ILE A 76 2.98 16.63 16.90
CA ILE A 76 3.51 17.90 17.42
C ILE A 76 2.39 18.77 18.04
N ILE A 77 1.19 18.73 17.48
CA ILE A 77 0.06 19.54 17.94
C ILE A 77 -0.61 18.94 19.19
N ASN A 78 -0.66 17.61 19.31
CA ASN A 78 -1.39 16.92 20.38
C ASN A 78 -0.52 15.84 21.07
N VAL A 79 0.13 16.25 22.16
CA VAL A 79 1.00 15.36 22.97
C VAL A 79 0.20 14.28 23.74
N SER A 80 -1.14 14.36 23.76
CA SER A 80 -2.03 13.41 24.46
C SER A 80 -2.22 12.06 23.76
N PHE A 81 -1.76 11.88 22.51
CA PHE A 81 -1.96 10.62 21.77
C PHE A 81 -1.16 9.43 22.34
N PHE A 82 -0.12 9.66 23.13
CA PHE A 82 0.67 8.59 23.75
C PHE A 82 0.17 8.21 25.15
N LYS A 83 -1.12 7.96 25.30
CA LYS A 83 -1.58 7.18 26.46
C LYS A 83 -1.25 5.72 26.19
N THR A 84 -0.26 5.17 26.91
CA THR A 84 0.25 3.79 26.75
C THR A 84 -0.84 2.72 26.73
N SER A 85 -1.99 2.98 27.36
CA SER A 85 -3.18 2.11 27.32
C SER A 85 -3.77 1.94 25.92
N GLU A 86 -3.82 2.99 25.09
CA GLU A 86 -4.48 2.93 23.78
C GLU A 86 -3.65 2.17 22.73
N SER A 87 -2.32 2.16 22.88
CA SER A 87 -1.44 1.36 22.01
C SER A 87 -1.70 -0.14 22.13
N PHE A 88 -2.07 -0.62 23.32
CA PHE A 88 -2.43 -2.03 23.53
C PHE A 88 -3.81 -2.36 22.95
N ASP A 89 -4.73 -1.40 22.93
CA ASP A 89 -6.06 -1.57 22.34
C ASP A 89 -5.99 -1.72 20.82
N VAL A 90 -5.05 -1.07 20.14
CA VAL A 90 -4.83 -1.26 18.70
C VAL A 90 -4.39 -2.69 18.38
N LEU A 91 -3.51 -3.28 19.20
CA LEU A 91 -3.08 -4.68 19.03
C LEU A 91 -4.22 -5.67 19.27
N LYS A 92 -5.07 -5.38 20.27
CA LYS A 92 -6.24 -6.21 20.58
C LYS A 92 -7.30 -6.13 19.47
N GLN A 93 -7.56 -4.91 18.97
CA GLN A 93 -8.47 -4.70 17.83
C GLN A 93 -7.94 -5.36 16.55
N ALA A 94 -6.63 -5.38 16.34
CA ALA A 94 -6.03 -6.08 15.21
C ALA A 94 -6.23 -7.60 15.27
N ASP A 95 -6.08 -8.23 16.45
CA ASP A 95 -6.33 -9.67 16.61
C ASP A 95 -7.82 -10.01 16.44
N ASP A 96 -8.71 -9.18 16.96
CA ASP A 96 -10.17 -9.34 16.84
C ASP A 96 -10.65 -9.23 15.38
N ASN A 97 -9.95 -8.41 14.57
CA ASN A 97 -10.26 -8.19 13.16
C ASN A 97 -9.32 -8.94 12.19
N ARG A 98 -8.71 -10.06 12.63
CA ARG A 98 -7.77 -10.80 11.77
C ARG A 98 -8.35 -11.25 10.43
N GLU A 99 -9.66 -11.55 10.39
CA GLU A 99 -10.32 -11.95 9.14
C GLU A 99 -10.35 -10.80 8.13
N ALA A 100 -10.63 -9.58 8.58
CA ALA A 100 -10.58 -8.40 7.73
C ALA A 100 -9.15 -8.11 7.26
N ILE A 101 -8.14 -8.26 8.13
CA ILE A 101 -6.73 -8.12 7.77
C ILE A 101 -6.34 -9.13 6.68
N LEU A 102 -6.74 -10.40 6.82
CA LEU A 102 -6.49 -11.43 5.82
C LEU A 102 -7.19 -11.12 4.49
N TYR A 103 -8.43 -10.62 4.54
CA TYR A 103 -9.18 -10.22 3.36
C TYR A 103 -8.47 -9.08 2.61
N TYR A 104 -8.05 -8.03 3.31
CA TYR A 104 -7.31 -6.92 2.72
C TYR A 104 -5.92 -7.31 2.23
N LEU A 105 -5.26 -8.26 2.89
CA LEU A 105 -3.99 -8.81 2.41
C LEU A 105 -4.18 -9.59 1.10
N CYS A 106 -5.20 -10.45 1.04
CA CYS A 106 -5.56 -11.19 -0.17
C CYS A 106 -5.89 -10.24 -1.32
N PHE A 107 -6.68 -9.20 -1.04
CA PHE A 107 -6.98 -8.14 -2.01
C PHE A 107 -5.72 -7.43 -2.51
N THR A 108 -4.79 -7.06 -1.62
CA THR A 108 -3.54 -6.39 -1.99
C THR A 108 -2.67 -7.27 -2.89
N ILE A 109 -2.62 -8.58 -2.63
CA ILE A 109 -1.93 -9.54 -3.49
C ILE A 109 -2.60 -9.59 -4.86
N ALA A 110 -3.93 -9.73 -4.91
CA ALA A 110 -4.69 -9.76 -6.17
C ALA A 110 -4.49 -8.48 -6.99
N LEU A 111 -4.48 -7.32 -6.33
CA LEU A 111 -4.24 -6.01 -6.94
C LEU A 111 -2.84 -5.93 -7.56
N GLU A 112 -1.81 -6.46 -6.89
CA GLU A 112 -0.46 -6.53 -7.45
C GLU A 112 -0.42 -7.39 -8.71
N PHE A 113 -1.06 -8.56 -8.69
CA PHE A 113 -1.15 -9.43 -9.86
C PHE A 113 -1.85 -8.72 -11.04
N ALA A 114 -2.93 -7.99 -10.76
CA ALA A 114 -3.64 -7.22 -11.77
C ALA A 114 -2.75 -6.11 -12.37
N LEU A 115 -2.05 -5.33 -11.53
CA LEU A 115 -1.12 -4.29 -11.98
C LEU A 115 0.05 -4.86 -12.80
N ARG A 116 0.58 -6.01 -12.40
CA ARG A 116 1.65 -6.69 -13.13
C ARG A 116 1.19 -7.18 -14.50
N PHE A 117 -0.05 -7.65 -14.60
CA PHE A 117 -0.64 -8.03 -15.88
C PHE A 117 -0.86 -6.81 -16.79
N ILE A 118 -1.38 -5.70 -16.25
CA ILE A 118 -1.59 -4.44 -16.98
C ILE A 118 -0.26 -3.89 -17.50
N SER A 119 0.78 -3.84 -16.65
CA SER A 119 2.09 -3.34 -17.05
C SER A 119 2.74 -4.21 -18.14
N ALA A 120 2.58 -5.54 -18.07
CA ALA A 120 3.01 -6.44 -19.14
C ALA A 120 2.24 -6.16 -20.46
N ALA A 121 0.92 -5.97 -20.40
CA ALA A 121 0.11 -5.64 -21.57
C ALA A 121 0.50 -4.29 -22.20
N VAL A 122 0.70 -3.26 -21.37
CA VAL A 122 1.16 -1.93 -21.82
C VAL A 122 2.54 -2.00 -22.46
N ALA A 123 3.46 -2.77 -21.87
CA ALA A 123 4.80 -2.97 -22.43
C ALA A 123 4.76 -3.64 -23.81
N LEU A 124 3.88 -4.64 -24.00
CA LEU A 124 3.66 -5.29 -25.28
C LEU A 124 3.13 -4.31 -26.34
N VAL A 125 2.08 -3.54 -26.02
CA VAL A 125 1.52 -2.54 -26.95
C VAL A 125 2.55 -1.47 -27.32
N ARG A 126 3.33 -0.99 -26.35
CA ARG A 126 4.41 -0.02 -26.59
C ARG A 126 5.50 -0.59 -27.51
N SER A 127 5.82 -1.87 -27.39
CA SER A 127 6.83 -2.53 -28.25
C SER A 127 6.38 -2.63 -29.72
N GLU A 128 5.11 -2.93 -29.96
CA GLU A 128 4.53 -3.00 -31.32
C GLU A 128 4.47 -1.63 -32.00
N LEU A 129 4.15 -0.56 -31.24
CA LEU A 129 4.18 0.81 -31.75
C LEU A 129 5.59 1.26 -32.14
N LYS A 130 6.61 0.92 -31.34
CA LYS A 130 8.01 1.24 -31.64
C LYS A 130 8.51 0.51 -32.89
N ARG A 131 8.04 -0.72 -33.14
CA ARG A 131 8.39 -1.51 -34.33
C ARG A 131 7.77 -0.97 -35.62
N LYS A 132 6.57 -0.40 -35.58
CA LYS A 132 5.93 0.25 -36.74
C LYS A 132 6.56 1.60 -37.10
N GLY A 133 7.00 2.38 -36.11
CA GLY A 133 7.65 3.68 -36.36
C GLY A 133 9.00 3.60 -37.09
N THR A 134 9.76 2.51 -36.89
CA THR A 134 11.05 2.30 -37.58
C THR A 134 10.93 1.84 -39.03
N SER A 135 9.73 1.42 -39.47
CA SER A 135 9.52 0.92 -40.84
C SER A 135 9.06 1.99 -41.83
N GLN A 136 8.73 3.21 -41.37
CA GLN A 136 8.33 4.33 -42.24
C GLN A 136 9.43 5.38 -42.47
N SER A 137 10.63 5.14 -41.94
CA SER A 137 11.76 6.06 -42.07
C SER A 137 12.94 5.45 -42.84
N GLY A 138 12.67 4.47 -43.71
CA GLY A 138 13.63 3.81 -44.60
C GLY A 138 13.26 4.02 -46.05
#